data_AF-A0A926QID2-F1
#
_entry.id   AF-A0A926QID2-F1
#
_cell.length_a   1.000
_cell.length_b   1.000
_cell.length_c   1.000
_cell.angle_alpha   90.00
_cell.angle_beta   90.00
_cell.angle_gamma   90.00
#
_symmetry.space_group_name_H-M   'P 1'
#
loop_
_entity.id
_entity.type
_entity.pdbx_description
1 polymer ?
#
loop_
_entity_poly.entity_id
_entity_poly.type
_entity_poly.pdbx_seq_one_letter_code
_entity_poly.pdbx_strand_id
1 'polypeptide(L)'
;MKALKNRFIITLAAFLLALTFSIVPASAATNSAPEHTFDVYLNLDGIQGDSTVKNYEKWIQLSSVQFNAANKGSSSSGSGAGAGKAILESFTVTKSLDSASIPLFLNTAAGKNISKGQIVFVSGTQQPTALLTIDLSSVQISSYEFSDAYETITLSVGGIKMSYTPTTAKGTKGTSITGGWDFIKNMKQ
;
A
#
# COMPACT_ATOMS: atom_id res chain seq x y z
N MET A 1 18.86 -74.40 -8.47
CA MET A 1 17.56 -73.99 -9.07
C MET A 1 16.45 -74.74 -8.35
N LYS A 2 15.25 -74.14 -8.19
CA LYS A 2 14.02 -74.75 -7.63
C LYS A 2 14.12 -75.18 -6.13
N ALA A 3 13.08 -75.07 -5.31
CA ALA A 3 11.86 -74.26 -5.44
C ALA A 3 11.25 -73.91 -4.07
N LEU A 4 10.62 -72.73 -3.99
CA LEU A 4 9.72 -72.31 -2.91
C LEU A 4 8.43 -73.14 -2.93
N LYS A 5 8.05 -73.79 -1.79
CA LYS A 5 6.70 -74.27 -1.39
C LYS A 5 6.81 -75.19 -0.14
N ASN A 6 5.84 -75.28 0.79
CA ASN A 6 4.75 -74.37 1.19
C ASN A 6 4.04 -74.88 2.46
N ARG A 7 3.55 -73.96 3.35
CA ARG A 7 2.63 -74.22 4.50
C ARG A 7 3.27 -75.04 5.64
N PHE A 8 2.92 -74.96 6.93
CA PHE A 8 1.76 -74.46 7.71
C PHE A 8 2.25 -73.44 8.78
N ILE A 9 1.59 -72.31 9.14
CA ILE A 9 0.25 -72.08 9.76
C ILE A 9 0.26 -72.24 11.31
N ILE A 10 0.13 -71.11 12.04
CA ILE A 10 -0.30 -70.95 13.47
C ILE A 10 0.70 -71.54 14.52
N THR A 11 0.99 -71.05 15.74
CA THR A 11 0.55 -70.01 16.74
C THR A 11 1.83 -69.28 17.30
N LEU A 12 1.88 -68.33 18.26
CA LEU A 12 1.03 -67.21 18.76
C LEU A 12 1.82 -66.40 19.85
N ALA A 13 1.61 -65.08 19.93
CA ALA A 13 1.88 -64.11 21.02
C ALA A 13 3.20 -64.14 21.85
N ALA A 14 3.94 -63.01 21.82
CA ALA A 14 4.65 -62.44 22.97
C ALA A 14 4.74 -60.90 22.83
N PHE A 15 4.92 -60.19 23.95
CA PHE A 15 4.73 -58.74 24.13
C PHE A 15 6.07 -57.96 24.17
N LEU A 16 6.02 -56.61 24.21
CA LEU A 16 7.15 -55.67 24.44
C LEU A 16 8.16 -55.55 23.26
N LEU A 17 8.77 -54.40 22.93
CA LEU A 17 9.05 -53.15 23.65
C LEU A 17 9.03 -51.93 22.69
N ALA A 18 8.84 -50.70 23.20
CA ALA A 18 8.66 -49.50 22.38
C ALA A 18 9.94 -48.66 22.14
N LEU A 19 10.21 -48.35 20.86
CA LEU A 19 11.16 -47.34 20.36
C LEU A 19 10.72 -46.94 18.92
N THR A 20 10.86 -45.72 18.39
CA THR A 20 11.15 -44.37 18.95
C THR A 20 10.93 -43.34 17.83
N PHE A 21 10.47 -42.12 18.18
CA PHE A 21 10.51 -40.89 17.37
C PHE A 21 9.83 -40.89 15.97
N SER A 22 9.27 -39.80 15.47
CA SER A 22 9.23 -38.41 15.98
C SER A 22 7.80 -37.91 16.07
N ILE A 23 7.49 -37.09 17.08
CA ILE A 23 6.46 -36.06 16.91
C ILE A 23 6.99 -35.11 15.84
N VAL A 24 6.34 -35.04 14.69
CA VAL A 24 6.46 -33.87 13.82
C VAL A 24 5.65 -32.77 14.51
N PRO A 25 6.26 -31.74 15.12
CA PRO A 25 5.51 -30.52 15.31
C PRO A 25 5.14 -30.09 13.89
N ALA A 26 3.85 -30.07 13.58
CA ALA A 26 3.37 -29.40 12.40
C ALA A 26 3.74 -27.92 12.60
N SER A 27 4.92 -27.55 12.08
CA SER A 27 5.25 -26.16 11.82
C SER A 27 4.03 -25.61 11.12
N ALA A 28 3.34 -24.67 11.76
CA ALA A 28 2.29 -23.93 11.10
C ALA A 28 3.01 -23.26 9.93
N ALA A 29 2.85 -23.82 8.73
CA ALA A 29 3.26 -23.19 7.51
C ALA A 29 2.49 -21.88 7.51
N THR A 30 3.18 -20.81 7.87
CA THR A 30 2.64 -19.46 7.83
C THR A 30 2.44 -19.18 6.37
N ASN A 31 1.26 -19.54 5.88
CA ASN A 31 0.67 -19.05 4.66
C ASN A 31 0.32 -17.57 4.88
N SER A 32 1.32 -16.76 5.22
CA SER A 32 1.35 -15.39 4.76
C SER A 32 1.18 -15.49 3.25
N ALA A 33 0.02 -15.01 2.78
CA ALA A 33 -0.07 -14.56 1.41
C ALA A 33 1.13 -13.62 1.17
N PRO A 34 1.75 -13.63 -0.02
CA PRO A 34 2.96 -12.87 -0.26
C PRO A 34 2.73 -11.42 0.16
N GLU A 35 3.41 -11.01 1.24
CA GLU A 35 3.28 -9.67 1.80
C GLU A 35 3.67 -8.68 0.72
N HIS A 36 2.66 -7.98 0.19
CA HIS A 36 2.81 -7.03 -0.91
C HIS A 36 3.46 -5.75 -0.38
N THR A 37 4.74 -5.89 -0.03
CA THR A 37 5.66 -4.80 0.31
C THR A 37 5.81 -3.92 -0.92
N PHE A 38 5.16 -2.75 -0.85
CA PHE A 38 5.28 -1.72 -1.85
C PHE A 38 6.27 -0.66 -1.36
N ASP A 39 7.24 -0.32 -2.20
CA ASP A 39 7.99 0.92 -2.02
C ASP A 39 7.06 2.07 -2.44
N VAL A 40 6.96 3.10 -1.59
CA VAL A 40 6.04 4.23 -1.81
C VAL A 40 6.86 5.50 -1.96
N TYR A 41 6.62 6.24 -3.04
CA TYR A 41 7.31 7.51 -3.32
C TYR A 41 6.32 8.65 -3.55
N LEU A 42 6.71 9.86 -3.13
CA LEU A 42 5.99 11.11 -3.30
C LEU A 42 6.85 12.12 -4.06
N ASN A 43 6.24 12.74 -5.07
CA ASN A 43 6.73 13.94 -5.73
C ASN A 43 5.80 15.12 -5.40
N LEU A 44 6.37 16.30 -5.18
CA LEU A 44 5.66 17.57 -4.96
C LEU A 44 6.39 18.66 -5.75
N ASP A 45 5.65 19.49 -6.51
CA ASP A 45 6.24 20.48 -7.40
C ASP A 45 7.24 21.41 -6.67
N GLY A 46 8.53 21.26 -6.99
CA GLY A 46 9.61 22.07 -6.41
C GLY A 46 10.14 21.59 -5.05
N ILE A 47 9.85 20.35 -4.63
CA ILE A 47 10.42 19.70 -3.45
C ILE A 47 11.16 18.42 -3.88
N GLN A 48 12.39 18.23 -3.42
CA GLN A 48 13.21 17.04 -3.73
C GLN A 48 13.57 16.29 -2.46
N GLY A 49 13.31 14.98 -2.46
CA GLY A 49 13.80 14.04 -1.45
C GLY A 49 15.10 13.37 -1.90
N ASP A 50 15.50 12.29 -1.22
CA ASP A 50 16.79 11.61 -1.48
C ASP A 50 16.71 10.22 -2.14
N SER A 51 15.55 9.82 -2.67
CA SER A 51 15.46 8.57 -3.45
C SER A 51 16.48 8.53 -4.60
N THR A 52 17.17 7.39 -4.71
CA THR A 52 18.07 7.04 -5.83
C THR A 52 17.50 5.93 -6.72
N VAL A 53 16.24 5.54 -6.49
CA VAL A 53 15.60 4.43 -7.19
C VAL A 53 15.19 4.85 -8.60
N LYS A 54 15.48 3.99 -9.58
CA LYS A 54 15.30 4.29 -10.99
C LYS A 54 13.86 4.67 -11.33
N ASN A 55 13.69 5.75 -12.10
CA ASN A 55 12.44 6.43 -12.45
C ASN A 55 11.76 7.21 -11.28
N TYR A 56 12.33 7.16 -10.08
CA TYR A 56 11.87 7.85 -8.86
C TYR A 56 13.02 8.61 -8.19
N GLU A 57 14.04 9.01 -8.96
CA GLU A 57 15.20 9.74 -8.49
C GLU A 57 14.79 11.14 -7.97
N LYS A 58 15.27 11.51 -6.77
CA LYS A 58 14.90 12.73 -6.02
C LYS A 58 13.43 12.85 -5.62
N TRP A 59 12.68 11.76 -5.66
CA TRP A 59 11.39 11.64 -4.97
C TRP A 59 11.62 11.43 -3.46
N ILE A 60 10.59 11.73 -2.68
CA ILE A 60 10.53 11.50 -1.23
C ILE A 60 10.07 10.04 -1.03
N GLN A 61 10.80 9.23 -0.28
CA GLN A 61 10.32 7.90 0.12
C GLN A 61 9.36 8.03 1.32
N LEU A 62 8.21 7.35 1.26
CA LEU A 62 7.19 7.36 2.30
C LEU A 62 7.14 6.03 3.05
N SER A 63 6.87 6.11 4.35
CA SER A 63 6.62 4.97 5.24
C SER A 63 5.12 4.64 5.33
N SER A 64 4.24 5.63 5.14
CA SER A 64 2.79 5.41 5.04
C SER A 64 2.06 6.52 4.26
N VAL A 65 0.87 6.18 3.77
CA VAL A 65 -0.09 7.09 3.12
C VAL A 65 -1.48 6.73 3.64
N GLN A 66 -2.24 7.71 4.10
CA GLN A 66 -3.62 7.54 4.57
C GLN A 66 -4.47 8.73 4.11
N PHE A 67 -5.67 8.47 3.60
CA PHE A 67 -6.66 9.52 3.39
C PHE A 67 -8.08 8.99 3.59
N ASN A 68 -9.02 9.86 3.94
CA ASN A 68 -10.45 9.52 4.06
C ASN A 68 -11.31 10.44 3.20
N ALA A 69 -12.22 9.88 2.42
CA ALA A 69 -13.19 10.59 1.60
C ALA A 69 -14.62 10.15 1.93
N ALA A 70 -15.45 11.08 2.39
CA ALA A 70 -16.83 10.84 2.79
C ALA A 70 -17.81 11.62 1.91
N ASN A 71 -18.95 11.03 1.57
CA ASN A 71 -20.08 11.76 1.00
C ASN A 71 -21.14 11.96 2.09
N LYS A 72 -21.35 13.22 2.51
CA LYS A 72 -22.29 13.56 3.58
C LYS A 72 -23.65 13.93 3.00
N GLY A 73 -24.39 12.92 2.55
CA GLY A 73 -25.77 13.01 2.07
C GLY A 73 -26.75 12.40 3.07
N SER A 74 -27.87 13.08 3.33
CA SER A 74 -28.92 12.60 4.24
C SER A 74 -29.91 11.70 3.50
N SER A 75 -29.88 10.39 3.79
CA SER A 75 -30.82 9.40 3.25
C SER A 75 -32.19 9.40 3.96
N SER A 76 -32.71 10.58 4.33
CA SER A 76 -34.07 10.75 4.85
C SER A 76 -35.09 10.44 3.76
N SER A 77 -36.05 9.57 4.07
CA SER A 77 -36.98 8.97 3.11
C SER A 77 -37.81 9.99 2.31
N GLY A 78 -37.52 10.10 1.01
CA GLY A 78 -38.28 10.88 0.03
C GLY A 78 -37.78 10.58 -1.39
N SER A 79 -38.64 10.73 -2.40
CA SER A 79 -38.39 10.33 -3.80
C SER A 79 -37.39 11.22 -4.58
N GLY A 80 -36.58 12.01 -3.87
CA GLY A 80 -35.51 12.86 -4.40
C GLY A 80 -34.39 13.00 -3.36
N ALA A 81 -33.77 11.86 -3.01
CA ALA A 81 -32.85 11.75 -1.87
C ALA A 81 -31.66 12.73 -1.94
N GLY A 82 -31.24 13.23 -0.78
CA GLY A 82 -30.31 14.36 -0.65
C GLY A 82 -28.95 14.14 -1.30
N ALA A 83 -28.65 14.93 -2.33
CA ALA A 83 -27.34 14.95 -3.00
C ALA A 83 -26.26 15.53 -2.07
N GLY A 84 -25.60 14.64 -1.32
CA GLY A 84 -24.49 15.02 -0.45
C GLY A 84 -23.24 15.47 -1.22
N LYS A 85 -22.47 16.37 -0.60
CA LYS A 85 -21.16 16.78 -1.11
C LYS A 85 -20.11 15.74 -0.72
N ALA A 86 -19.21 15.41 -1.65
CA ALA A 86 -18.01 14.66 -1.34
C ALA A 86 -16.98 15.58 -0.65
N ILE A 87 -16.41 15.11 0.45
CA ILE A 87 -15.43 15.82 1.28
C ILE A 87 -14.26 14.87 1.51
N LEU A 88 -13.04 15.33 1.24
CA LEU A 88 -11.83 14.70 1.75
C LEU A 88 -11.60 15.22 3.18
N GLU A 89 -11.61 14.33 4.17
CA GLU A 89 -11.56 14.72 5.58
C GLU A 89 -10.12 14.88 6.09
N SER A 90 -9.22 14.03 5.63
CA SER A 90 -7.79 14.13 5.88
C SER A 90 -7.00 13.45 4.76
N PHE A 91 -5.76 13.91 4.55
CA PHE A 91 -4.73 13.24 3.78
C PHE A 91 -3.42 13.38 4.56
N THR A 92 -2.83 12.26 4.97
CA THR A 92 -1.62 12.22 5.79
C THR A 92 -0.61 11.29 5.15
N VAL A 93 0.66 11.70 5.14
CA VAL A 93 1.79 10.87 4.74
C VAL A 93 2.82 10.86 5.86
N THR A 94 3.59 9.78 5.97
CA THR A 94 4.75 9.72 6.88
C THR A 94 6.03 9.38 6.13
N LYS A 95 7.15 9.89 6.62
CA LYS A 95 8.51 9.67 6.07
C LYS A 95 9.55 9.70 7.20
N SER A 96 10.76 9.28 6.90
CA SER A 96 11.95 9.63 7.70
C SER A 96 12.57 10.93 7.20
N LEU A 97 13.43 11.56 8.01
CA LEU A 97 14.23 12.74 7.66
C LEU A 97 14.99 12.55 6.33
N ASP A 98 14.88 13.52 5.42
CA ASP A 98 15.66 13.59 4.17
C ASP A 98 15.80 15.05 3.68
N SER A 99 16.38 15.29 2.50
CA SER A 99 16.50 16.64 1.93
C SER A 99 15.18 17.39 1.75
N ALA A 100 14.03 16.71 1.71
CA ALA A 100 12.72 17.35 1.59
C ALA A 100 12.20 17.92 2.92
N SER A 101 12.70 17.45 4.07
CA SER A 101 12.23 17.87 5.39
C SER A 101 12.25 19.39 5.59
N ILE A 102 13.33 20.05 5.18
CA ILE A 102 13.49 21.51 5.29
C ILE A 102 12.47 22.28 4.40
N PRO A 103 12.36 22.04 3.08
CA PRO A 103 11.33 22.68 2.26
C PRO A 103 9.89 22.28 2.62
N LEU A 104 9.63 21.08 3.17
CA LEU A 104 8.32 20.70 3.71
C LEU A 104 7.94 21.59 4.91
N PHE A 105 8.83 21.71 5.89
CA PHE A 105 8.65 22.60 7.05
C PHE A 105 8.46 24.07 6.63
N LEU A 106 9.33 24.59 5.75
CA LEU A 106 9.25 25.97 5.28
C LEU A 106 7.97 26.26 4.49
N ASN A 107 7.52 25.34 3.61
CA ASN A 107 6.27 25.50 2.88
C ASN A 107 5.05 25.46 3.82
N THR A 108 5.11 24.68 4.91
CA THR A 108 4.09 24.67 5.96
C THR A 108 4.02 26.01 6.68
N ALA A 109 5.16 26.51 7.18
CA ALA A 109 5.26 27.80 7.87
C ALA A 109 4.86 28.99 6.99
N ALA A 110 5.09 28.91 5.67
CA ALA A 110 4.71 29.93 4.70
C ALA A 110 3.27 29.77 4.16
N GLY A 111 2.53 28.72 4.52
CA GLY A 111 1.21 28.41 3.97
C GLY A 111 1.20 28.22 2.45
N LYS A 112 2.29 27.72 1.88
CA LYS A 112 2.54 27.74 0.42
C LYS A 112 1.70 26.70 -0.32
N ASN A 113 0.99 27.16 -1.34
CA ASN A 113 0.34 26.29 -2.33
C ASN A 113 1.37 25.66 -3.30
N ILE A 114 1.18 24.37 -3.56
CA ILE A 114 1.95 23.52 -4.47
C ILE A 114 0.96 23.07 -5.57
N SER A 115 1.31 23.26 -6.84
CA SER A 115 0.38 23.05 -7.96
C SER A 115 -0.08 21.59 -8.08
N LYS A 116 0.85 20.64 -7.98
CA LYS A 116 0.60 19.21 -8.09
C LYS A 116 1.46 18.41 -7.12
N GLY A 117 1.01 17.19 -6.84
CA GLY A 117 1.82 16.11 -6.31
C GLY A 117 1.49 14.79 -7.02
N GLN A 118 2.35 13.81 -6.88
CA GLN A 118 2.06 12.43 -7.29
C GLN A 118 2.62 11.45 -6.26
N ILE A 119 1.80 10.50 -5.83
CA ILE A 119 2.23 9.35 -5.03
C ILE A 119 2.19 8.11 -5.91
N VAL A 120 3.22 7.26 -5.82
CA VAL A 120 3.27 5.96 -6.48
C VAL A 120 3.52 4.84 -5.47
N PHE A 121 2.78 3.75 -5.63
CA PHE A 121 3.06 2.47 -4.96
C PHE A 121 3.70 1.55 -5.99
N VAL A 122 4.90 1.09 -5.67
CA VAL A 122 5.83 0.45 -6.60
C VAL A 122 6.14 -0.96 -6.11
N SER A 123 6.24 -1.92 -7.03
CA SER A 123 6.58 -3.31 -6.72
C SER A 123 7.75 -3.81 -7.56
N GLY A 124 8.49 -4.78 -7.01
CA GLY A 124 9.60 -5.44 -7.68
C GLY A 124 10.94 -4.73 -7.48
N THR A 125 11.89 -5.42 -6.83
CA THR A 125 13.18 -4.85 -6.41
C THR A 125 14.16 -4.57 -7.56
N GLN A 126 14.10 -5.34 -8.66
CA GLN A 126 15.02 -5.20 -9.81
C GLN A 126 14.45 -4.35 -10.95
N GLN A 127 13.12 -4.27 -11.08
CA GLN A 127 12.43 -3.43 -12.07
C GLN A 127 11.24 -2.73 -11.40
N PRO A 128 11.49 -1.64 -10.66
CA PRO A 128 10.47 -0.93 -9.88
C PRO A 128 9.28 -0.53 -10.75
N THR A 129 8.14 -1.18 -10.52
CA THR A 129 6.93 -1.07 -11.34
C THR A 129 5.79 -0.47 -10.55
N ALA A 130 5.37 0.75 -10.90
CA ALA A 130 4.15 1.35 -10.36
C ALA A 130 2.92 0.47 -10.62
N LEU A 131 2.19 0.17 -9.55
CA LEU A 131 0.89 -0.52 -9.56
C LEU A 131 -0.26 0.44 -9.28
N LEU A 132 -0.09 1.37 -8.33
CA LEU A 132 -1.05 2.44 -8.05
C LEU A 132 -0.34 3.79 -8.16
N THR A 133 -0.91 4.69 -8.95
CA THR A 133 -0.55 6.11 -8.99
C THR A 133 -1.70 6.94 -8.43
N ILE A 134 -1.39 7.93 -7.61
CA ILE A 134 -2.33 8.89 -7.03
C ILE A 134 -1.83 10.30 -7.39
N ASP A 135 -2.45 10.91 -8.39
CA ASP A 135 -2.23 12.31 -8.75
C ASP A 135 -3.00 13.22 -7.77
N LEU A 136 -2.32 14.25 -7.26
CA LEU A 136 -2.85 15.24 -6.34
C LEU A 136 -2.83 16.62 -7.02
N SER A 137 -3.91 17.38 -6.87
CA SER A 137 -4.08 18.72 -7.47
C SER A 137 -4.46 19.76 -6.43
N SER A 138 -3.89 20.97 -6.55
CA SER A 138 -4.03 22.06 -5.57
C SER A 138 -3.66 21.59 -4.16
N VAL A 139 -2.38 21.31 -3.95
CA VAL A 139 -1.83 20.75 -2.70
C VAL A 139 -1.35 21.87 -1.80
N GLN A 140 -1.68 21.83 -0.51
CA GLN A 140 -1.09 22.67 0.53
C GLN A 140 -0.71 21.79 1.71
N ILE A 141 0.45 22.04 2.33
CA ILE A 141 0.79 21.39 3.59
C ILE A 141 0.07 22.13 4.71
N SER A 142 -0.80 21.42 5.43
CA SER A 142 -1.64 21.97 6.51
C SER A 142 -1.12 21.66 7.91
N SER A 143 -0.28 20.63 8.05
CA SER A 143 0.45 20.32 9.27
C SER A 143 1.77 19.63 8.95
N TYR A 144 2.78 19.87 9.79
CA TYR A 144 4.08 19.21 9.77
C TYR A 144 4.47 18.93 11.23
N GLU A 145 4.59 17.64 11.56
CA GLU A 145 5.02 17.13 12.87
C GLU A 145 6.34 16.38 12.68
N PHE A 146 7.27 16.56 13.62
CA PHE A 146 8.59 15.92 13.61
C PHE A 146 8.87 15.30 14.97
N SER A 147 9.23 14.02 15.00
CA SER A 147 9.59 13.27 16.21
C SER A 147 10.68 12.26 15.89
N ASP A 148 11.83 12.34 16.56
CA ASP A 148 12.96 11.39 16.45
C ASP A 148 13.34 11.01 15.01
N ALA A 149 13.44 12.01 14.12
CA ALA A 149 13.74 11.87 12.69
C ALA A 149 12.68 11.12 11.85
N TYR A 150 11.46 10.98 12.38
CA TYR A 150 10.25 10.68 11.62
C TYR A 150 9.36 11.92 11.50
N GLU A 151 8.64 12.01 10.40
CA GLU A 151 7.79 13.15 10.05
C GLU A 151 6.39 12.70 9.66
N THR A 152 5.38 13.36 10.22
CA THR A 152 3.97 13.22 9.83
C THR A 152 3.53 14.52 9.16
N ILE A 153 3.16 14.43 7.89
CA ILE A 153 2.75 15.59 7.08
C ILE A 153 1.28 15.44 6.70
N THR A 154 0.47 16.44 7.06
CA THR A 154 -0.93 16.53 6.61
C THR A 154 -1.03 17.44 5.40
N LEU A 155 -1.72 16.97 4.37
CA LEU A 155 -1.98 17.69 3.13
C LEU A 155 -3.46 18.08 3.06
N SER A 156 -3.73 19.32 2.68
CA SER A 156 -4.99 19.70 2.05
C SER A 156 -4.82 19.54 0.53
N VAL A 157 -5.75 18.86 -0.15
CA VAL A 157 -5.70 18.69 -1.61
C VAL A 157 -7.07 18.98 -2.24
N GLY A 158 -7.08 19.73 -3.33
CA GLY A 158 -8.30 20.13 -4.04
C GLY A 158 -8.92 19.04 -4.90
N GLY A 159 -8.14 18.05 -5.34
CA GLY A 159 -8.62 16.91 -6.13
C GLY A 159 -7.61 15.77 -6.17
N ILE A 160 -8.14 14.54 -6.26
CA ILE A 160 -7.38 13.30 -6.31
C ILE A 160 -7.80 12.51 -7.55
N LYS A 161 -6.82 11.98 -8.29
CA LYS A 161 -7.05 11.02 -9.38
C LYS A 161 -6.18 9.78 -9.18
N MET A 162 -6.80 8.61 -9.24
CA MET A 162 -6.13 7.33 -9.02
C MET A 162 -6.06 6.53 -10.33
N SER A 163 -4.95 5.84 -10.56
CA SER A 163 -4.78 4.88 -11.64
C SER A 163 -4.14 3.60 -11.09
N TYR A 164 -4.88 2.50 -11.12
CA TYR A 164 -4.45 1.18 -10.62
C TYR A 164 -4.30 0.19 -11.78
N THR A 165 -3.11 -0.39 -11.93
CA THR A 165 -2.78 -1.41 -12.91
C THR A 165 -2.55 -2.75 -12.19
N PRO A 166 -3.52 -3.69 -12.20
CA PRO A 166 -3.33 -4.99 -11.55
C PRO A 166 -2.30 -5.85 -12.29
N THR A 167 -1.55 -6.66 -11.55
CA THR A 167 -0.75 -7.74 -12.12
C THR A 167 -1.65 -8.93 -12.47
N THR A 168 -1.49 -9.46 -13.69
CA THR A 168 -2.21 -10.65 -14.16
C THR A 168 -1.65 -11.94 -13.53
N ALA A 169 -2.40 -13.04 -13.60
CA ALA A 169 -1.92 -14.38 -13.22
C ALA A 169 -0.70 -14.89 -14.03
N LYS A 170 -0.24 -14.14 -15.06
CA LYS A 170 0.98 -14.42 -15.82
C LYS A 170 2.16 -13.51 -15.43
N GLY A 171 2.04 -12.71 -14.36
CA GLY A 171 3.07 -11.74 -13.93
C GLY A 171 3.16 -10.48 -14.79
N THR A 172 2.30 -10.32 -15.81
CA THR A 172 2.28 -9.14 -16.70
C THR A 172 1.30 -8.07 -16.20
N LYS A 173 1.47 -6.81 -16.64
CA LYS A 173 0.48 -5.74 -16.39
C LYS A 173 -0.86 -6.06 -17.05
N GLY A 174 -1.95 -5.87 -16.32
CA GLY A 174 -3.32 -5.91 -16.84
C GLY A 174 -3.80 -4.55 -17.35
N THR A 175 -5.10 -4.44 -17.64
CA THR A 175 -5.75 -3.18 -18.01
C THR A 175 -5.79 -2.23 -16.80
N SER A 176 -5.32 -0.98 -16.97
CA SER A 176 -5.39 0.02 -15.90
C SER A 176 -6.83 0.50 -15.66
N ILE A 177 -7.19 0.68 -14.40
CA ILE A 177 -8.46 1.22 -13.91
C ILE A 177 -8.17 2.63 -13.40
N THR A 178 -8.84 3.65 -13.95
CA THR A 178 -8.56 5.06 -13.64
C THR A 178 -9.83 5.82 -13.30
N GLY A 179 -9.77 6.73 -12.33
CA GLY A 179 -10.82 7.69 -12.02
C GLY A 179 -10.40 8.69 -10.94
N GLY A 180 -11.00 9.88 -10.93
CA GLY A 180 -10.73 10.88 -9.90
C GLY A 180 -11.94 11.72 -9.50
N TRP A 181 -11.72 12.59 -8.52
CA TRP A 181 -12.69 13.56 -8.04
C TRP A 181 -12.02 14.88 -7.69
N ASP A 182 -12.65 15.97 -8.12
CA ASP A 182 -12.33 17.35 -7.78
C ASP A 182 -13.23 17.76 -6.61
N PHE A 183 -12.67 17.91 -5.40
CA PHE A 183 -13.43 18.26 -4.19
C PHE A 183 -13.78 19.75 -4.10
N ILE A 184 -13.06 20.60 -4.85
CA ILE A 184 -13.37 22.03 -4.99
C ILE A 184 -14.62 22.19 -5.88
N LYS A 185 -14.61 21.60 -7.08
CA LYS A 185 -15.72 21.65 -8.05
C LYS A 185 -16.85 20.64 -7.76
N ASN A 186 -16.60 19.65 -6.89
CA ASN A 186 -17.47 18.51 -6.59
C ASN A 186 -17.91 17.73 -7.84
N MET A 187 -16.94 17.29 -8.65
CA MET A 187 -17.17 16.54 -9.90
C MET A 187 -16.08 15.49 -10.17
N LYS A 188 -16.33 14.56 -11.11
CA LYS A 188 -15.34 13.56 -11.56
C LYS A 188 -14.17 14.19 -12.34
N GLN A 189 -13.00 13.53 -12.29
CA GLN A 189 -11.78 13.76 -13.10
C GLN A 189 -11.32 12.49 -13.85
#